data_AF-A0A7W4LY12-F1
#
_entry.id   AF-A0A7W4LY12-F1
#
_cell.length_a   1.000
_cell.length_b   1.000
_cell.length_c   1.000
_cell.angle_alpha   90.00
_cell.angle_beta   90.00
_cell.angle_gamma   90.00
#
_symmetry.space_group_name_H-M   'P 1'
#
loop_
_entity.id
_entity.type
_entity.pdbx_description
1 polymer ?
#
loop_
_entity_poly.entity_id
_entity_poly.type
_entity_poly.pdbx_seq_one_letter_code
_entity_poly.pdbx_strand_id
1 'polypeptide(L)'
;MESSFQNTGSQMFGYSEQGTACKKCGMTFQQLRKTGRFGCAECYDTFYSQITPILRKVHSGNTVHAGKIPKRIGGNLHVRRQMEMLKKELESLIHHEEFERAAEVRDQIRSLEQELKSKDSEGEQG
;
A
#
# COMPACT_ATOMS: atom_id res chain seq x y z
N MET A 1 18.88 -32.68 16.79
CA MET A 1 17.81 -33.28 17.61
C MET A 1 17.19 -32.17 18.43
N GLU A 2 15.96 -31.70 18.26
CA GLU A 2 14.82 -32.08 17.44
C GLU A 2 14.07 -30.79 17.12
N SER A 3 13.63 -30.67 15.88
CA SER A 3 12.63 -29.73 15.40
C SER A 3 11.30 -29.90 16.14
N SER A 4 10.73 -28.83 16.68
CA SER A 4 9.32 -28.80 17.10
C SER A 4 8.81 -27.37 17.19
N PHE A 5 8.21 -26.87 16.11
CA PHE A 5 7.08 -25.94 16.26
C PHE A 5 5.99 -26.37 15.29
N GLN A 6 4.88 -26.76 15.91
CA GLN A 6 3.77 -27.46 15.31
C GLN A 6 2.86 -26.51 14.54
N ASN A 7 2.52 -27.00 13.35
CA ASN A 7 1.36 -26.71 12.53
C ASN A 7 0.07 -26.51 13.34
N THR A 8 -0.61 -25.37 13.16
CA THR A 8 -2.06 -25.22 13.38
C THR A 8 -2.65 -24.29 12.32
N GLY A 9 -3.81 -24.65 11.77
CA GLY A 9 -4.69 -23.69 11.09
C GLY A 9 -5.00 -23.93 9.61
N SER A 10 -5.42 -25.14 9.26
CA SER A 10 -6.15 -25.40 8.01
C SER A 10 -7.56 -24.81 8.10
N GLN A 11 -7.90 -23.80 7.30
CA GLN A 11 -9.28 -23.58 6.81
C GLN A 11 -9.29 -22.92 5.42
N MET A 12 -9.81 -23.71 4.47
CA MET A 12 -10.82 -23.32 3.46
C MET A 12 -10.52 -22.12 2.55
N PHE A 13 -9.86 -22.39 1.42
CA PHE A 13 -10.06 -21.62 0.20
C PHE A 13 -10.23 -22.60 -0.97
N GLY A 14 -11.48 -22.84 -1.36
CA GLY A 14 -11.82 -23.49 -2.60
C GLY A 14 -11.52 -22.53 -3.75
N TYR A 15 -10.35 -22.70 -4.37
CA TYR A 15 -10.08 -22.21 -5.71
C TYR A 15 -9.76 -23.44 -6.55
N SER A 16 -10.46 -23.56 -7.67
CA SER A 16 -10.31 -24.61 -8.66
C SER A 16 -8.83 -24.90 -8.93
N GLU A 17 -8.47 -26.16 -8.77
CA GLU A 17 -7.12 -26.71 -8.78
C GLU A 17 -6.52 -26.78 -10.20
N GLN A 18 -6.81 -25.80 -11.05
CA GLN A 18 -6.29 -25.70 -12.41
C GLN A 18 -5.14 -24.67 -12.43
N GLY A 19 -4.19 -24.84 -11.50
CA GLY A 19 -3.02 -23.98 -11.39
C GLY A 19 -1.97 -24.41 -12.43
N THR A 20 -1.98 -23.76 -13.59
CA THR A 20 -0.97 -23.91 -14.64
C THR A 20 0.44 -23.90 -14.05
N ALA A 21 1.25 -24.91 -14.37
CA ALA A 21 2.67 -24.88 -14.05
C ALA A 21 3.34 -23.66 -14.72
N CYS A 22 4.34 -23.07 -14.05
CA CYS A 22 5.14 -22.02 -14.66
C CYS A 22 5.79 -22.54 -15.93
N LYS A 23 5.57 -21.87 -17.06
CA LYS A 23 6.11 -22.30 -18.36
C LYS A 23 7.64 -22.37 -18.41
N LYS A 24 8.31 -21.57 -17.56
CA LYS A 24 9.78 -21.47 -17.53
C LYS A 24 10.47 -22.47 -16.62
N CYS A 25 9.97 -22.66 -15.39
CA CYS A 25 10.63 -23.55 -14.42
C CYS A 25 9.79 -24.78 -14.05
N GLY A 26 8.57 -24.93 -14.59
CA GLY A 26 7.68 -26.06 -14.32
C GLY A 26 7.07 -26.06 -12.92
N MET A 27 7.39 -25.09 -12.07
CA MET A 27 6.89 -25.02 -10.70
C MET A 27 5.38 -24.88 -10.68
N THR A 28 4.69 -25.61 -9.80
CA THR A 28 3.23 -25.53 -9.65
C THR A 28 2.83 -24.63 -8.48
N PHE A 29 1.59 -24.16 -8.48
CA PHE A 29 1.08 -23.32 -7.39
C PHE A 29 1.08 -24.05 -6.03
N GLN A 30 0.85 -25.38 -6.01
CA GLN A 30 0.95 -26.17 -4.78
C GLN A 30 2.36 -26.15 -4.19
N GLN A 31 3.40 -26.26 -5.04
CA GLN A 31 4.79 -26.17 -4.59
C GLN A 31 5.12 -24.78 -4.04
N LEU A 32 4.60 -23.71 -4.69
CA LEU A 32 4.72 -22.34 -4.18
C LEU A 32 4.06 -22.18 -2.81
N ARG A 33 2.86 -22.74 -2.59
CA ARG A 33 2.18 -22.70 -1.29
C ARG A 33 2.94 -23.46 -0.20
N LYS A 34 3.55 -24.60 -0.52
CA LYS A 34 4.32 -25.40 0.44
C LYS A 34 5.65 -24.73 0.82
N THR A 35 6.33 -24.12 -0.15
CA THR A 35 7.67 -23.55 0.03
C THR A 35 7.67 -22.08 0.40
N GLY A 36 6.61 -21.34 0.06
CA GLY A 36 6.50 -19.89 0.24
C GLY A 36 7.45 -19.06 -0.62
N ARG A 37 8.10 -19.65 -1.63
CA ARG A 37 9.13 -19.00 -2.44
C ARG A 37 8.87 -19.17 -3.93
N PHE A 38 9.08 -18.10 -4.70
CA PHE A 38 9.02 -18.14 -6.16
C PHE A 38 10.25 -18.84 -6.73
N GLY A 39 10.04 -19.73 -7.71
CA GLY A 39 11.12 -20.45 -8.37
C GLY A 39 11.84 -19.65 -9.46
N CYS A 40 11.14 -18.72 -10.13
CA CYS A 40 11.74 -17.78 -11.08
C CYS A 40 10.87 -16.51 -11.16
N ALA A 41 11.33 -15.48 -11.90
CA ALA A 41 10.58 -14.22 -12.07
C ALA A 41 9.18 -14.43 -12.67
N GLU A 42 9.06 -15.32 -13.66
CA GLU A 42 7.79 -15.58 -14.38
C GLU A 42 6.76 -16.33 -13.51
N CYS A 43 7.19 -16.90 -12.38
CA CYS A 43 6.27 -17.46 -11.39
C CYS A 43 5.39 -16.37 -10.77
N TYR A 44 5.89 -15.13 -10.64
CA TYR A 44 5.10 -14.04 -10.09
C TYR A 44 3.87 -13.76 -10.96
N ASP A 45 4.08 -13.63 -12.27
CA ASP A 45 3.02 -13.37 -13.24
C ASP A 45 2.10 -14.58 -13.42
N THR A 46 2.67 -15.78 -13.51
CA THR A 46 1.90 -17.04 -13.68
C THR A 46 0.89 -17.24 -12.55
N PHE A 47 1.30 -16.94 -11.31
CA PHE A 47 0.47 -17.17 -10.12
C PHE A 47 -0.18 -15.89 -9.60
N TYR A 48 -0.06 -14.77 -10.32
CA TYR A 48 -0.46 -13.44 -9.85
C TYR A 48 -1.88 -13.40 -9.28
N SER A 49 -2.85 -13.96 -10.01
CA SER A 49 -4.26 -14.00 -9.61
C SER A 49 -4.49 -14.75 -8.29
N GLN A 50 -3.69 -15.77 -8.02
CA GLN A 50 -3.81 -16.65 -6.85
C GLN A 50 -3.00 -16.11 -5.65
N ILE A 51 -1.87 -15.45 -5.88
CA ILE A 51 -1.04 -14.84 -4.82
C ILE A 51 -1.57 -13.48 -4.36
N THR A 52 -2.22 -12.71 -5.24
CA THR A 52 -2.72 -11.36 -4.92
C THR A 52 -3.62 -11.33 -3.68
N PRO A 53 -4.65 -12.19 -3.52
CA PRO A 53 -5.48 -12.19 -2.31
C PRO A 53 -4.71 -12.62 -1.05
N ILE A 54 -3.68 -13.46 -1.20
CA ILE A 54 -2.83 -13.91 -0.09
C ILE A 54 -1.93 -12.75 0.37
N LEU A 55 -1.26 -12.08 -0.57
CA LEU A 55 -0.42 -10.92 -0.28
C LEU A 55 -1.24 -9.78 0.35
N ARG A 56 -2.44 -9.51 -0.16
CA ARG A 56 -3.34 -8.51 0.45
C ARG A 56 -3.69 -8.82 1.90
N LYS A 57 -3.89 -10.10 2.25
CA LYS A 57 -4.16 -10.52 3.64
C LYS A 57 -2.92 -10.43 4.53
N VAL A 58 -1.76 -10.83 4.03
CA VAL A 58 -0.49 -10.75 4.77
C VAL A 58 -0.08 -9.29 5.01
N HIS A 59 -0.37 -8.40 4.07
CA HIS A 59 -0.06 -6.97 4.16
C HIS A 59 -1.22 -6.12 4.72
N SER A 60 -2.19 -6.72 5.44
CA SER A 60 -3.33 -6.00 6.05
C SER A 60 -4.01 -4.99 5.11
N GLY A 61 -4.14 -5.33 3.81
CA GLY A 61 -4.73 -4.47 2.77
C GLY A 61 -3.84 -3.32 2.28
N ASN A 62 -2.64 -3.11 2.83
CA ASN A 62 -1.76 -2.03 2.44
C ASN A 62 -0.84 -2.49 1.29
N THR A 63 -1.21 -2.17 0.05
CA THR A 63 -0.48 -2.58 -1.17
C THR A 63 0.73 -1.66 -1.45
N VAL A 64 0.97 -0.66 -0.60
CA VAL A 64 2.02 0.35 -0.78
C VAL A 64 2.95 0.34 0.42
N HIS A 65 4.14 -0.24 0.25
CA HIS A 65 5.23 -0.10 1.20
C HIS A 65 5.87 1.28 1.04
N ALA A 66 5.30 2.30 1.68
CA ALA A 66 6.09 3.48 2.02
C ALA A 66 7.08 3.01 3.11
N GLY A 67 8.37 2.94 2.79
CA GLY A 67 9.43 2.48 3.71
C GLY A 67 9.46 3.27 5.03
N LYS A 68 10.39 2.94 5.94
CA LYS A 68 10.55 3.67 7.22
C LYS A 68 10.68 5.17 6.95
N ILE A 69 9.68 5.94 7.35
CA ILE A 69 9.69 7.39 7.26
C ILE A 69 10.54 7.92 8.42
N PRO A 70 11.65 8.64 8.16
CA PRO A 70 12.46 9.23 9.22
C PRO A 70 11.62 10.16 10.11
N LYS A 71 11.79 10.10 11.44
CA LYS A 71 11.02 10.90 12.42
C LYS A 71 11.02 12.41 12.11
N ARG A 72 12.11 12.93 11.53
CA ARG A 72 12.25 14.34 11.12
C ARG A 72 11.43 14.73 9.88
N ILE A 73 11.03 13.76 9.04
CA ILE A 73 10.29 14.01 7.78
C ILE A 73 8.81 13.58 7.91
N GLY A 74 8.51 12.70 8.86
CA GLY A 74 7.17 12.11 9.00
C GLY A 74 6.06 13.09 9.35
N GLY A 75 6.35 14.14 10.12
CA GLY A 75 5.37 15.18 10.46
C GLY A 75 4.87 15.94 9.22
N ASN A 76 5.80 16.39 8.38
CA ASN A 76 5.48 17.16 7.17
C ASN A 76 4.87 16.29 6.06
N LEU A 77 5.18 14.98 6.03
CA LEU A 77 4.64 14.07 5.01
C LEU A 77 3.13 13.90 5.12
N HIS A 78 2.59 13.81 6.34
CA HIS A 78 1.14 13.67 6.55
C HIS A 78 0.39 14.90 6.02
N VAL A 79 0.87 16.09 6.36
CA VAL A 79 0.29 17.36 5.92
C VAL A 79 0.40 17.51 4.40
N ARG A 80 1.56 17.18 3.80
CA ARG A 80 1.73 17.17 2.34
C ARG A 80 0.75 16.23 1.65
N ARG A 81 0.53 15.03 2.19
CA ARG A 81 -0.44 14.09 1.63
C ARG A 81 -1.88 14.60 1.75
N GLN A 82 -2.21 15.24 2.87
CA GLN A 82 -3.52 15.87 3.06
C GLN A 82 -3.75 17.01 2.08
N MET A 83 -2.75 17.88 1.85
CA MET A 83 -2.82 18.93 0.83
C MET A 83 -3.05 18.37 -0.57
N GLU A 84 -2.36 17.29 -0.95
CA GLU A 84 -2.57 16.64 -2.26
C GLU A 84 -4.00 16.09 -2.42
N MET A 85 -4.61 15.59 -1.35
CA MET A 85 -6.01 15.15 -1.41
C MET A 85 -6.96 16.35 -1.57
N LEU A 86 -6.77 17.41 -0.79
CA LEU A 86 -7.61 18.61 -0.85
C LEU A 86 -7.49 19.33 -2.19
N LYS A 87 -6.30 19.32 -2.84
CA LYS A 87 -6.13 19.88 -4.19
C LYS A 87 -6.98 19.14 -5.23
N LYS A 88 -7.01 17.81 -5.18
CA LYS A 88 -7.86 17.00 -6.06
C LYS A 88 -9.34 17.22 -5.78
N GLU A 89 -9.70 17.35 -4.51
CA GLU A 89 -11.07 17.67 -4.11
C GLU A 89 -11.50 19.06 -4.61
N LEU A 90 -10.62 20.06 -4.51
CA LEU A 90 -10.86 21.40 -5.04
C LEU A 90 -11.10 21.37 -6.55
N GLU A 91 -10.25 20.67 -7.33
CA GLU A 91 -10.44 20.51 -8.77
C GLU A 91 -11.79 19.86 -9.11
N SER A 92 -12.17 18.83 -8.34
CA SER A 92 -13.47 18.18 -8.48
C SER A 92 -14.62 19.15 -8.19
N LEU A 93 -14.56 19.92 -7.10
CA LEU A 93 -15.61 20.87 -6.72
C LEU A 93 -15.77 22.00 -7.76
N ILE A 94 -14.66 22.48 -8.34
CA ILE A 94 -14.69 23.45 -9.44
C ILE A 94 -15.37 22.84 -10.67
N HIS A 95 -15.06 21.59 -11.01
CA HIS A 95 -15.69 20.90 -12.14
C HIS A 95 -17.20 20.71 -11.98
N HIS A 96 -17.66 20.53 -10.74
CA HIS A 96 -19.09 20.39 -10.41
C HIS A 96 -19.78 21.73 -10.12
N GLU A 97 -19.10 22.86 -10.33
CA GLU A 97 -19.62 24.22 -10.07
C GLU A 97 -20.04 24.47 -8.60
N GLU A 98 -19.46 23.71 -7.66
CA GLU A 98 -19.69 23.79 -6.22
C GLU A 98 -18.78 24.85 -5.58
N PHE A 99 -18.96 26.12 -5.96
CA PHE A 99 -18.03 27.21 -5.64
C PHE A 99 -17.94 27.55 -4.15
N GLU A 100 -19.02 27.37 -3.39
CA GLU A 100 -19.03 27.60 -1.93
C GLU A 100 -18.10 26.62 -1.22
N ARG A 101 -18.24 25.33 -1.52
CA ARG A 101 -17.38 24.26 -1.00
C ARG A 101 -15.95 24.38 -1.50
N ALA A 102 -15.77 24.77 -2.76
CA ALA A 102 -14.44 25.03 -3.32
C ALA A 102 -13.72 26.15 -2.55
N ALA A 103 -14.43 27.20 -2.11
CA ALA A 103 -13.85 28.25 -1.30
C ALA A 103 -13.42 27.74 0.09
N GLU A 104 -14.22 26.91 0.75
CA GLU A 104 -13.87 26.27 2.01
C GLU A 104 -12.61 25.40 1.89
N VAL A 105 -12.56 24.53 0.89
CA VAL A 105 -11.41 23.63 0.63
C VAL A 105 -10.16 24.44 0.28
N ARG A 106 -10.28 25.52 -0.50
CA ARG A 106 -9.16 26.43 -0.80
C ARG A 106 -8.59 27.07 0.47
N ASP A 107 -9.46 27.51 1.38
CA ASP A 107 -9.03 28.16 2.61
C ASP A 107 -8.40 27.14 3.58
N GLN A 108 -8.87 25.88 3.59
CA GLN A 108 -8.20 24.77 4.28
C GLN A 108 -6.80 24.48 3.74
N ILE A 109 -6.63 24.48 2.41
CA ILE A 109 -5.30 24.30 1.78
C ILE A 109 -4.34 25.40 2.25
N ARG A 110 -4.78 26.68 2.24
CA ARG A 110 -3.96 27.81 2.71
C ARG A 110 -3.54 27.67 4.16
N SER A 111 -4.45 27.21 5.03
CA SER A 111 -4.15 27.00 6.46
C SER A 111 -3.07 25.94 6.66
N LEU A 112 -3.16 24.82 5.94
CA LEU A 112 -2.16 23.73 6.01
C LEU A 112 -0.80 24.15 5.41
N GLU A 113 -0.79 24.95 4.35
CA GLU A 113 0.44 25.51 3.78
C GLU A 113 1.14 26.45 4.77
N GLN A 114 0.38 27.28 5.49
CA GLN A 114 0.92 28.15 6.52
C GLN A 114 1.49 27.36 7.71
N GLU A 115 0.81 26.30 8.13
CA GLU A 115 1.28 25.41 9.21
C GLU A 115 2.58 24.68 8.83
N LEU A 116 2.74 24.30 7.56
CA LEU A 116 4.00 23.73 7.07
C LEU A 116 5.13 24.77 7.10
N LYS A 117 4.84 25.99 6.64
CA LYS A 117 5.84 27.07 6.62
C LYS A 117 6.32 27.46 8.02
N SER A 118 5.42 27.46 9.02
CA SER A 118 5.82 27.73 10.40
C SER A 118 6.67 26.59 10.99
N LYS A 119 6.32 25.33 10.72
CA LYS A 119 7.08 24.16 11.22
C LYS A 119 8.46 23.99 10.59
N ASP A 120 8.62 24.39 9.33
CA ASP A 120 9.93 24.33 8.65
C ASP A 120 10.92 25.39 9.19
N SER A 121 10.43 26.47 9.82
CA SER A 121 11.27 27.55 10.38
C SER A 121 11.85 27.23 11.77
N GLU A 122 11.28 26.26 12.48
CA GLU A 122 11.74 25.83 13.83
C GLU A 122 12.86 24.76 13.76
N GLY A 123 13.23 24.29 12.56
CA GLY A 123 14.21 23.22 12.34
C GLY A 123 15.66 23.67 12.09
N GLU A 124 15.93 24.98 12.01
CA GLU A 124 17.26 25.54 11.69
C GLU A 124 18.09 25.96 12.92
N GLN A 125 17.56 25.79 14.14
CA GLN A 125 18.31 26.00 15.39
C GLN A 125 18.14 24.77 16.30
N GLY A 126 18.94 23.72 16.05
CA GLY A 126 18.94 22.51 16.88
C GLY A 126 19.90 21.43 16.43
#